data_AF-A0A964Y4T1-F1
#
_entry.id   AF-A0A964Y4T1-F1
#
_cell.length_a   1.000
_cell.length_b   1.000
_cell.length_c   1.000
_cell.angle_alpha   90.00
_cell.angle_beta   90.00
_cell.angle_gamma   90.00
#
_symmetry.space_group_name_H-M   'P 1'
#
loop_
_entity.id
_entity.type
_entity.pdbx_description
1 polymer ?
#
loop_
_entity_poly.entity_id
_entity_poly.type
_entity_poly.pdbx_seq_one_letter_code
_entity_poly.pdbx_strand_id
1 'polypeptide(L)'
;MNQSCLYNDKESIELAKNFLDKISYGFIVSNQEYTKAIDYIESKFDLDSNHLNTIILLSDGAYYKDFHQDHEKISNICKKNKNLFQLYTVTASQDNYLGALDMIAFHNHGNLLYSKTNVALPRQLAILVKNLKNPIASQLFLSAIRNESNTVEFFSRPDQMPAFFADQPFVIYGKTDRLQNIDLMLQGKVEAEWINISQTINLRQAKPGDRELLRTCQTLEKKLNYFTDKDNNDET
;
A
#
# COMPACT_ATOMS: atom_id res chain seq x y z
N MET A 1 3.54 -23.98 21.62
CA MET A 1 2.63 -24.69 20.69
C MET A 1 2.93 -24.17 19.29
N ASN A 2 3.48 -25.02 18.42
CA ASN A 2 3.63 -24.70 17.00
C ASN A 2 2.25 -24.68 16.37
N GLN A 3 1.63 -23.50 16.28
CA GLN A 3 0.47 -23.31 15.42
C GLN A 3 0.97 -23.35 13.98
N SER A 4 0.73 -24.48 13.31
CA SER A 4 0.87 -24.61 11.87
C SER A 4 0.09 -23.49 11.19
N CYS A 5 0.72 -22.80 10.24
CA CYS A 5 0.02 -21.91 9.33
C CYS A 5 -1.18 -22.68 8.74
N LEU A 6 -2.40 -22.16 8.93
CA LEU A 6 -3.59 -22.77 8.37
C LEU A 6 -3.49 -22.68 6.85
N TYR A 7 -3.52 -23.83 6.18
CA TYR A 7 -3.53 -23.88 4.73
C TYR A 7 -4.91 -23.48 4.21
N ASN A 8 -5.01 -23.10 2.94
CA ASN A 8 -6.30 -22.79 2.30
C ASN A 8 -7.10 -24.08 2.00
N ASP A 9 -7.41 -24.83 3.04
CA ASP A 9 -8.21 -26.05 3.01
C ASP A 9 -9.62 -25.79 3.61
N LYS A 10 -10.54 -26.72 3.38
CA LYS A 10 -11.93 -26.57 3.80
C LYS A 10 -12.10 -26.46 5.31
N GLU A 11 -11.32 -27.21 6.07
CA GLU A 11 -11.40 -27.26 7.54
C GLU A 11 -10.91 -25.94 8.14
N SER A 12 -9.77 -25.45 7.66
CA SER A 12 -9.20 -24.14 8.01
C SER A 12 -10.17 -22.99 7.72
N ILE A 13 -10.86 -23.02 6.58
CA ILE A 13 -11.89 -22.02 6.23
C ILE A 13 -13.08 -22.10 7.19
N GLU A 14 -13.54 -23.30 7.54
CA GLU A 14 -14.66 -23.49 8.45
C GLU A 14 -14.32 -23.03 9.88
N LEU A 15 -13.12 -23.32 10.36
CA LEU A 15 -12.59 -22.80 11.62
C LEU A 15 -12.54 -21.27 11.63
N ALA A 16 -12.08 -20.64 10.54
CA ALA A 16 -12.02 -19.19 10.42
C ALA A 16 -13.43 -18.56 10.45
N LYS A 17 -14.40 -19.15 9.75
CA LYS A 17 -15.81 -18.71 9.80
C LYS A 17 -16.39 -18.81 11.20
N ASN A 18 -16.22 -19.97 11.85
CA ASN A 18 -16.67 -20.21 13.20
C ASN A 18 -16.04 -19.26 14.22
N PHE A 19 -14.78 -18.86 14.01
CA PHE A 19 -14.12 -17.85 14.81
C PHE A 19 -14.76 -16.48 14.61
N LEU A 20 -14.93 -16.02 13.36
CA LEU A 20 -15.54 -14.73 13.04
C LEU A 20 -16.96 -14.60 13.59
N ASP A 21 -17.77 -15.67 13.52
CA ASP A 21 -19.14 -15.68 14.05
C ASP A 21 -19.20 -15.57 15.59
N LYS A 22 -18.12 -15.94 16.28
CA LYS A 22 -18.01 -15.92 17.75
C LYS A 22 -17.31 -14.69 18.30
N ILE A 23 -16.69 -13.86 17.45
CA ILE A 23 -16.03 -12.64 17.90
C ILE A 23 -17.09 -11.64 18.40
N SER A 24 -17.01 -11.29 19.67
CA SER A 24 -17.76 -10.17 20.25
C SER A 24 -16.91 -8.90 20.28
N TYR A 25 -17.55 -7.74 20.20
CA TYR A 25 -16.91 -6.44 20.39
C TYR A 25 -16.11 -6.44 21.71
N GLY A 26 -14.80 -6.16 21.65
CA GLY A 26 -13.89 -6.22 22.80
C GLY A 26 -12.96 -7.45 22.86
N PHE A 27 -13.06 -8.39 21.92
CA PHE A 27 -12.10 -9.50 21.82
C PHE A 27 -10.80 -9.03 21.14
N ILE A 28 -9.76 -8.84 21.96
CA ILE A 28 -8.32 -8.83 21.61
C ILE A 28 -7.73 -7.55 20.94
N VAL A 29 -8.46 -6.71 20.19
CA VAL A 29 -7.81 -5.65 19.36
C VAL A 29 -8.26 -4.20 19.64
N SER A 30 -9.31 -3.97 20.44
CA SER A 30 -9.89 -2.62 20.58
C SER A 30 -9.00 -1.59 21.31
N ASN A 31 -7.94 -2.04 22.00
CA ASN A 31 -7.01 -1.19 22.76
C ASN A 31 -5.53 -1.49 22.46
N GLN A 32 -5.21 -2.36 21.50
CA GLN A 32 -3.82 -2.66 21.15
C GLN A 32 -3.29 -1.68 20.12
N GLU A 33 -2.07 -1.20 20.36
CA GLU A 33 -1.31 -0.40 19.41
C GLU A 33 -1.16 -1.18 18.10
N TYR A 34 -1.58 -0.62 16.96
CA TYR A 34 -1.53 -1.33 15.66
C TYR A 34 -0.17 -1.96 15.37
N THR A 35 0.91 -1.34 15.86
CA THR A 35 2.27 -1.87 15.81
C THR A 35 2.39 -3.27 16.40
N LYS A 36 1.78 -3.54 17.56
CA LYS A 36 1.85 -4.87 18.22
C LYS A 36 1.08 -5.93 17.43
N ALA A 37 -0.06 -5.56 16.85
CA ALA A 37 -0.84 -6.46 16.01
C ALA A 37 -0.07 -6.82 14.73
N ILE A 38 0.57 -5.82 14.10
CA ILE A 38 1.42 -6.02 12.92
C ILE A 38 2.64 -6.88 13.30
N ASP A 39 3.34 -6.57 14.38
CA ASP A 39 4.50 -7.35 14.86
C ASP A 39 4.10 -8.83 15.11
N TYR A 40 2.92 -9.07 15.69
CA TYR A 40 2.40 -10.43 15.89
C TYR A 40 2.13 -11.15 14.57
N ILE A 41 1.49 -10.48 13.60
CA ILE A 41 1.20 -11.07 12.28
C ILE A 41 2.50 -11.33 11.51
N GLU A 42 3.43 -10.38 11.53
CA GLU A 42 4.74 -10.50 10.87
C GLU A 42 5.52 -11.71 11.39
N SER A 43 5.45 -11.99 12.70
CA SER A 43 6.07 -13.19 13.29
C SER A 43 5.54 -14.53 12.76
N LYS A 44 4.43 -14.51 12.00
CA LYS A 44 3.81 -15.67 11.35
C LYS A 44 4.13 -15.77 9.87
N PHE A 45 4.80 -14.79 9.28
CA PHE A 45 5.18 -14.86 7.88
C PHE A 45 6.27 -15.91 7.67
N ASP A 46 6.08 -16.69 6.61
CA ASP A 46 7.13 -17.57 6.10
C ASP A 46 8.05 -16.74 5.21
N LEU A 47 9.11 -16.20 5.82
CA LEU A 47 10.10 -15.34 5.15
C LEU A 47 10.92 -16.08 4.09
N ASP A 48 10.96 -17.41 4.15
CA ASP A 48 11.65 -18.24 3.17
C ASP A 48 10.78 -18.51 1.93
N SER A 49 9.46 -18.32 2.06
CA SER A 49 8.55 -18.34 0.93
C SER A 49 8.68 -17.06 0.09
N ASN A 50 8.86 -17.18 -1.23
CA ASN A 50 8.79 -16.03 -2.14
C ASN A 50 7.35 -15.52 -2.35
N HIS A 51 6.45 -15.80 -1.40
CA HIS A 51 5.07 -15.38 -1.46
C HIS A 51 4.92 -13.92 -1.03
N LEU A 52 3.95 -13.26 -1.66
CA LEU A 52 3.60 -11.91 -1.28
C LEU A 52 2.71 -11.91 -0.02
N ASN A 53 3.21 -11.38 1.08
CA ASN A 53 2.42 -11.20 2.29
C ASN A 53 1.55 -9.94 2.17
N THR A 54 0.27 -10.07 2.52
CA THR A 54 -0.70 -8.96 2.48
C THR A 54 -1.45 -8.91 3.80
N ILE A 55 -1.47 -7.72 4.41
CA ILE A 55 -2.24 -7.38 5.60
C ILE A 55 -3.40 -6.48 5.18
N ILE A 56 -4.61 -6.80 5.64
CA ILE A 56 -5.78 -5.94 5.49
C ILE A 56 -6.23 -5.51 6.90
N LEU A 57 -6.05 -4.24 7.23
CA LEU A 57 -6.40 -3.66 8.52
C LEU A 57 -7.77 -3.00 8.46
N LEU A 58 -8.77 -3.59 9.12
CA LEU A 58 -10.09 -2.98 9.31
C LEU A 58 -10.06 -2.12 10.57
N SER A 59 -10.24 -0.82 10.43
CA SER A 59 -10.12 0.11 11.56
C SER A 59 -10.87 1.43 11.32
N ASP A 60 -11.37 2.05 12.39
CA ASP A 60 -11.86 3.43 12.40
C ASP A 60 -10.72 4.47 12.49
N GLY A 61 -9.51 4.04 12.82
CA GLY A 61 -8.35 4.90 13.01
C GLY A 61 -8.37 5.68 14.33
N ALA A 62 -9.27 5.37 15.26
CA ALA A 62 -9.41 6.06 16.55
C ALA A 62 -8.17 5.94 17.47
N TYR A 63 -7.27 4.99 17.17
CA TYR A 63 -5.96 4.88 17.83
C TYR A 63 -5.08 6.13 17.61
N TYR A 64 -5.29 6.82 16.50
CA TYR A 64 -4.58 8.03 16.14
C TYR A 64 -5.42 9.25 16.53
N LYS A 65 -4.82 10.19 17.25
CA LYS A 65 -5.47 11.41 17.74
C LYS A 65 -5.14 12.61 16.85
N ASP A 66 -3.89 12.72 16.40
CA ASP A 66 -3.41 13.87 15.64
C ASP A 66 -2.23 13.49 14.73
N PHE A 67 -2.18 14.10 13.55
CA PHE A 67 -1.20 13.83 12.48
C PHE A 67 0.24 14.07 12.91
N HIS A 68 0.45 15.06 13.78
CA HIS A 68 1.75 15.47 14.28
C HIS A 68 2.17 14.65 15.51
N GLN A 69 1.21 14.33 16.39
CA GLN A 69 1.48 13.58 17.62
C GLN A 69 1.75 12.09 17.36
N ASP A 70 1.13 11.53 16.33
CA ASP A 70 1.26 10.11 16.00
C ASP A 70 2.31 9.82 14.92
N HIS A 71 3.06 10.84 14.50
CA HIS A 71 4.11 10.72 13.48
C HIS A 71 5.10 9.59 13.78
N GLU A 72 5.61 9.51 15.02
CA GLU A 72 6.55 8.45 15.41
C GLU A 72 5.93 7.05 15.31
N LYS A 73 4.66 6.90 15.71
CA LYS A 73 3.96 5.61 15.64
C LYS A 73 3.77 5.16 14.19
N ILE A 74 3.38 6.10 13.32
CA ILE A 74 3.22 5.85 11.88
C ILE A 74 4.58 5.53 11.25
N SER A 75 5.60 6.34 11.55
CA SER A 75 6.99 6.16 11.09
C SER A 75 7.55 4.80 11.48
N ASN A 76 7.31 4.36 12.73
CA ASN A 76 7.79 3.08 13.22
C ASN A 76 7.21 1.90 12.43
N ILE A 77 5.92 1.94 12.07
CA ILE A 77 5.31 0.88 11.25
C ILE A 77 5.93 0.91 9.84
N CYS A 78 6.03 2.09 9.22
CA CYS A 78 6.55 2.25 7.86
C CYS A 78 8.03 1.86 7.73
N LYS A 79 8.89 2.29 8.67
CA LYS A 79 10.34 1.99 8.67
C LYS A 79 10.63 0.50 8.91
N LYS A 80 9.73 -0.21 9.59
CA LYS A 80 9.86 -1.66 9.84
C LYS A 80 9.56 -2.49 8.60
N ASN A 81 8.62 -2.05 7.76
CA ASN A 81 8.24 -2.79 6.56
C ASN A 81 9.33 -2.67 5.48
N LYS A 82 10.31 -3.57 5.54
CA LYS A 82 11.42 -3.68 4.57
C LYS A 82 11.00 -4.45 3.32
N ASN A 83 9.88 -4.07 2.70
CA ASN A 83 9.21 -4.85 1.64
C ASN A 83 8.76 -6.26 2.09
N LEU A 84 8.45 -6.43 3.38
CA LEU A 84 8.04 -7.74 3.93
C LEU A 84 6.57 -8.05 3.64
N PHE A 85 5.73 -7.02 3.59
CA PHE A 85 4.29 -7.15 3.35
C PHE A 85 3.71 -5.89 2.70
N GLN A 86 2.49 -6.03 2.19
CA GLN A 86 1.64 -4.90 1.81
C GLN A 86 0.57 -4.68 2.85
N LEU A 87 0.25 -3.42 3.15
CA LEU A 87 -0.77 -3.07 4.12
C LEU A 87 -1.86 -2.24 3.46
N TYR A 88 -3.06 -2.83 3.39
CA TYR A 88 -4.27 -2.15 2.99
C TYR A 88 -5.04 -1.75 4.24
N THR A 89 -5.48 -0.50 4.32
CA THR A 89 -6.36 -0.05 5.39
C THR A 89 -7.79 0.02 4.88
N VAL A 90 -8.75 -0.36 5.71
CA VAL A 90 -10.15 -0.50 5.35
C VAL A 90 -11.00 0.16 6.43
N THR A 91 -11.84 1.10 6.04
CA THR A 91 -12.71 1.80 6.98
C THR A 91 -14.03 2.19 6.36
N ALA A 92 -15.05 2.39 7.19
CA ALA A 92 -16.37 2.81 6.75
C ALA A 92 -16.99 3.84 7.68
N SER A 93 -17.94 4.61 7.15
CA SER A 93 -18.71 5.65 7.85
C SER A 93 -17.94 6.95 8.13
N GLN A 94 -18.43 7.78 9.05
CA GLN A 94 -17.88 9.10 9.38
C GLN A 94 -16.96 9.00 10.60
N ASP A 95 -16.29 10.11 10.93
CA ASP A 95 -15.45 10.25 12.13
C ASP A 95 -14.23 9.33 12.21
N ASN A 96 -13.83 8.74 11.07
CA ASN A 96 -12.61 7.96 10.96
C ASN A 96 -11.40 8.84 10.70
N TYR A 97 -10.24 8.43 11.19
CA TYR A 97 -9.02 9.16 10.91
C TYR A 97 -8.35 8.74 9.58
N LEU A 98 -9.00 9.14 8.47
CA LEU A 98 -8.63 8.71 7.12
C LEU A 98 -7.18 9.06 6.74
N GLY A 99 -6.68 10.22 7.16
CA GLY A 99 -5.32 10.67 6.83
C GLY A 99 -4.25 9.72 7.38
N ALA A 100 -4.38 9.27 8.63
CA ALA A 100 -3.44 8.34 9.23
C ALA A 100 -3.50 6.96 8.55
N LEU A 101 -4.71 6.44 8.31
CA LEU A 101 -4.91 5.15 7.65
C LEU A 101 -4.36 5.14 6.21
N ASP A 102 -4.54 6.24 5.49
CA ASP A 102 -4.04 6.42 4.13
C ASP A 102 -2.50 6.51 4.10
N MET A 103 -1.88 7.26 5.02
CA MET A 103 -0.42 7.34 5.12
C MET A 103 0.23 5.99 5.42
N ILE A 104 -0.33 5.27 6.41
CA ILE A 104 0.20 3.95 6.76
C ILE A 104 0.08 2.99 5.60
N ALA A 105 -1.08 2.93 4.93
CA ALA A 105 -1.24 2.07 3.77
C ALA A 105 -0.25 2.44 2.65
N PHE A 106 -0.17 3.73 2.31
CA PHE A 106 0.67 4.25 1.24
C PHE A 106 2.15 3.89 1.44
N HIS A 107 2.69 4.13 2.63
CA HIS A 107 4.10 3.83 2.93
C HIS A 107 4.38 2.34 3.15
N ASN A 108 3.35 1.51 3.13
CA ASN A 108 3.45 0.06 3.24
C ASN A 108 2.87 -0.61 1.98
N HIS A 109 3.08 0.00 0.81
CA HIS A 109 2.79 -0.58 -0.51
C HIS A 109 1.31 -0.93 -0.78
N GLY A 110 0.38 -0.35 -0.01
CA GLY A 110 -1.05 -0.56 -0.16
C GLY A 110 -1.84 0.74 -0.30
N ASN A 111 -3.16 0.63 -0.19
CA ASN A 111 -4.07 1.77 -0.33
C ASN A 111 -5.19 1.71 0.72
N LEU A 112 -5.75 2.89 1.03
CA LEU A 112 -6.97 3.00 1.84
C LEU A 112 -8.21 2.66 1.00
N LEU A 113 -8.99 1.69 1.47
CA LEU A 113 -10.36 1.45 1.04
C LEU A 113 -11.31 2.17 2.01
N TYR A 114 -11.90 3.26 1.53
CA TYR A 114 -12.92 4.00 2.28
C TYR A 114 -14.31 3.73 1.73
N SER A 115 -15.22 3.30 2.62
CA SER A 115 -16.64 3.18 2.30
C SER A 115 -17.46 4.26 3.01
N LYS A 116 -18.24 5.04 2.24
CA LYS A 116 -19.14 6.05 2.83
C LYS A 116 -20.21 5.44 3.74
N THR A 117 -20.55 4.17 3.56
CA THR A 117 -21.60 3.49 4.33
C THR A 117 -21.13 2.10 4.74
N ASN A 118 -21.52 1.67 5.94
CA ASN A 118 -21.23 0.31 6.43
C ASN A 118 -21.86 -0.78 5.54
N VAL A 119 -22.98 -0.46 4.86
CA VAL A 119 -23.69 -1.39 3.97
C VAL A 119 -22.87 -1.74 2.72
N ALA A 120 -22.13 -0.77 2.16
CA ALA A 120 -21.35 -0.99 0.94
C ALA A 120 -20.00 -1.67 1.22
N LEU A 121 -19.50 -1.60 2.46
CA LEU A 121 -18.17 -2.07 2.83
C LEU A 121 -17.92 -3.54 2.50
N PRO A 122 -18.79 -4.51 2.85
CA PRO A 122 -18.53 -5.94 2.58
C PRO A 122 -18.32 -6.22 1.09
N ARG A 123 -19.11 -5.58 0.22
CA ARG A 123 -18.98 -5.73 -1.23
C ARG A 123 -17.65 -5.15 -1.73
N GLN A 124 -17.28 -3.95 -1.27
CA GLN A 124 -16.03 -3.32 -1.67
C GLN A 124 -14.81 -4.10 -1.18
N LEU A 125 -14.86 -4.61 0.06
CA LEU A 125 -13.81 -5.46 0.62
C LEU A 125 -13.67 -6.78 -0.16
N ALA A 126 -14.78 -7.41 -0.54
CA ALA A 126 -14.74 -8.61 -1.37
C ALA A 126 -14.08 -8.36 -2.74
N ILE A 127 -14.34 -7.19 -3.35
CA ILE A 127 -13.69 -6.77 -4.60
C ILE A 127 -12.19 -6.57 -4.36
N LEU A 128 -11.79 -5.90 -3.28
CA LEU A 128 -10.38 -5.73 -2.92
C LEU A 128 -9.69 -7.09 -2.81
N VAL A 129 -10.21 -8.00 -1.97
CA VAL A 129 -9.64 -9.35 -1.78
C VAL A 129 -9.54 -10.12 -3.09
N LYS A 130 -10.56 -10.01 -3.97
CA LYS A 130 -10.52 -10.61 -5.30
C LYS A 130 -9.36 -10.05 -6.14
N ASN A 131 -9.18 -8.73 -6.15
CA ASN A 131 -8.14 -8.08 -6.95
C ASN A 131 -6.72 -8.37 -6.45
N LEU A 132 -6.56 -8.64 -5.15
CA LEU A 132 -5.28 -8.98 -4.54
C LEU A 132 -4.90 -10.46 -4.72
N LYS A 133 -5.81 -11.29 -5.23
CA LYS A 133 -5.61 -12.74 -5.35
C LYS A 133 -4.52 -13.13 -6.35
N ASN A 134 -4.33 -12.32 -7.39
CA ASN A 134 -3.47 -12.66 -8.54
C ASN A 134 -2.33 -11.64 -8.68
N PRO A 135 -1.29 -11.69 -7.81
CA PRO A 135 -0.11 -10.85 -7.98
C PRO A 135 0.65 -11.27 -9.25
N ILE A 136 0.97 -10.29 -10.08
CA ILE A 136 1.87 -10.45 -11.23
C ILE A 136 3.31 -10.33 -10.76
N ALA A 137 3.65 -9.27 -10.03
CA ALA A 137 5.00 -9.02 -9.55
C ALA A 137 5.04 -8.11 -8.31
N SER A 138 6.05 -8.28 -7.47
CA SER A 138 6.34 -7.45 -6.30
C SER A 138 7.73 -6.81 -6.41
N GLN A 139 8.14 -6.01 -5.42
CA GLN A 139 9.46 -5.36 -5.38
C GLN A 139 9.75 -4.58 -6.68
N LEU A 140 8.79 -3.76 -7.08
CA LEU A 140 8.84 -3.09 -8.36
C LEU A 140 9.85 -1.95 -8.37
N PHE A 141 10.61 -1.86 -9.45
CA PHE A 141 11.52 -0.76 -9.73
C PHE A 141 11.09 -0.07 -11.03
N LEU A 142 10.83 1.22 -10.95
CA LEU A 142 10.48 2.04 -12.09
C LEU A 142 11.65 2.94 -12.47
N SER A 143 12.03 2.92 -13.74
CA SER A 143 13.03 3.83 -14.29
C SER A 143 12.60 4.37 -15.65
N ALA A 144 13.11 5.56 -15.98
CA ALA A 144 13.09 6.09 -17.33
C ALA A 144 14.49 5.92 -17.92
N ILE A 145 14.59 5.40 -19.13
CA ILE A 145 15.85 5.41 -19.89
C ILE A 145 16.05 6.85 -20.34
N ARG A 146 17.02 7.52 -19.69
CA ARG A 146 17.28 8.93 -19.93
C ARG A 146 18.03 9.11 -21.25
N ASN A 147 17.44 9.87 -22.17
CA ASN A 147 18.23 10.62 -23.12
C ASN A 147 18.71 11.89 -22.42
N GLU A 148 19.97 12.30 -22.61
CA GLU A 148 20.72 13.34 -21.85
C GLU A 148 20.02 14.71 -21.68
N SER A 149 18.85 14.90 -22.30
CA SER A 149 18.15 16.17 -22.35
C SER A 149 16.74 16.18 -21.73
N ASN A 150 16.22 15.05 -21.23
CA ASN A 150 14.89 15.00 -20.59
C ASN A 150 15.00 14.63 -19.11
N THR A 151 14.41 15.46 -18.25
CA THR A 151 14.26 15.14 -16.82
C THR A 151 12.90 14.50 -16.61
N VAL A 152 12.88 13.30 -16.03
CA VAL A 152 11.65 12.59 -15.66
C VAL A 152 11.72 12.29 -14.17
N GLU A 153 10.71 12.71 -13.44
CA GLU A 153 10.56 12.47 -12.00
C GLU A 153 9.25 11.73 -11.77
N PHE A 154 9.30 10.63 -11.03
CA PHE A 154 8.11 9.85 -10.70
C PHE A 154 7.62 10.20 -9.30
N PHE A 155 6.29 10.28 -9.13
CA PHE A 155 5.66 10.39 -7.82
C PHE A 155 5.49 9.01 -7.17
N SER A 156 6.60 8.28 -7.14
CA SER A 156 6.75 6.98 -6.51
C SER A 156 8.23 6.77 -6.20
N ARG A 157 8.54 6.32 -4.99
CA ARG A 157 9.90 5.87 -4.67
C ARG A 157 10.01 4.36 -4.88
N PRO A 158 11.18 3.84 -5.28
CA PRO A 158 11.39 2.39 -5.46
C PRO A 158 10.99 1.55 -4.24
N ASP A 159 11.26 2.05 -3.04
CA ASP A 159 10.92 1.43 -1.76
C ASP A 159 9.45 1.58 -1.36
N GLN A 160 8.60 2.16 -2.22
CA GLN A 160 7.18 2.44 -1.93
C GLN A 160 6.25 2.00 -3.06
N MET A 161 6.77 1.31 -4.08
CA MET A 161 5.92 0.84 -5.19
C MET A 161 5.03 -0.32 -4.71
N PRO A 162 3.71 -0.27 -4.96
CA PRO A 162 2.80 -1.40 -4.67
C PRO A 162 3.12 -2.58 -5.60
N ALA A 163 2.68 -3.80 -5.26
CA ALA A 163 2.75 -4.87 -6.24
C ALA A 163 1.83 -4.61 -7.42
N PHE A 164 2.19 -5.25 -8.53
CA PHE A 164 1.38 -5.31 -9.72
C PHE A 164 0.49 -6.55 -9.66
N PHE A 165 -0.81 -6.39 -9.89
CA PHE A 165 -1.79 -7.48 -9.87
C PHE A 165 -2.57 -7.49 -11.18
N ALA A 166 -3.05 -8.67 -11.59
CA ALA A 166 -3.69 -8.84 -12.90
C ALA A 166 -5.04 -8.13 -13.05
N ASP A 167 -5.81 -8.05 -11.96
CA ASP A 167 -7.20 -7.58 -11.99
C ASP A 167 -7.33 -6.07 -11.67
N GLN A 168 -6.22 -5.31 -11.66
CA GLN A 168 -6.23 -3.87 -11.43
C GLN A 168 -5.21 -3.13 -12.29
N PRO A 169 -5.53 -1.90 -12.75
CA PRO A 169 -4.58 -1.08 -13.49
C PRO A 169 -3.41 -0.68 -12.59
N PHE A 170 -2.20 -0.77 -13.12
CA PHE A 170 -1.01 -0.19 -12.51
C PHE A 170 -0.80 1.22 -13.07
N VAL A 171 -0.95 2.23 -12.21
CA VAL A 171 -0.90 3.63 -12.62
C VAL A 171 0.38 4.28 -12.10
N ILE A 172 1.14 4.87 -13.02
CA ILE A 172 2.38 5.59 -12.74
C ILE A 172 2.10 7.08 -12.87
N TYR A 173 2.49 7.85 -11.86
CA TYR A 173 2.43 9.31 -11.89
C TYR A 173 3.84 9.88 -11.92
N GLY A 174 4.00 11.00 -12.63
CA GLY A 174 5.27 11.70 -12.71
C GLY A 174 5.16 13.02 -13.45
N LYS A 175 6.28 13.72 -13.55
CA LYS A 175 6.42 14.98 -14.28
C LYS A 175 7.67 14.94 -15.16
N THR A 176 7.63 15.70 -16.25
CA THR A 176 8.77 15.92 -17.12
C THR A 176 8.81 17.36 -17.58
N ASP A 177 10.00 17.86 -17.87
CA ASP A 177 10.24 19.20 -18.41
C ASP A 177 10.01 19.29 -19.93
N ARG A 178 9.85 18.16 -20.64
CA ARG A 178 9.71 18.14 -22.10
C ARG A 178 8.64 17.19 -22.61
N LEU A 179 7.91 17.62 -23.65
CA LEU A 179 6.93 16.80 -24.37
C LEU A 179 7.60 15.92 -25.43
N GLN A 180 8.43 14.98 -24.98
CA GLN A 180 9.15 14.04 -25.85
C GLN A 180 8.81 12.59 -25.51
N ASN A 181 9.29 11.65 -26.33
CA ASN A 181 9.14 10.24 -26.01
C ASN A 181 9.94 9.90 -24.76
N ILE A 182 9.35 9.08 -23.89
CA ILE A 182 9.99 8.54 -22.69
C ILE A 182 9.94 7.03 -22.78
N ASP A 183 11.09 6.39 -22.68
CA ASP A 183 11.19 4.95 -22.57
C ASP A 183 11.15 4.57 -21.08
N LEU A 184 10.04 3.96 -20.66
CA LEU A 184 9.87 3.45 -19.30
C LEU A 184 10.31 2.00 -19.22
N MET A 185 10.96 1.66 -18.11
CA MET A 185 11.28 0.29 -17.74
C MET A 185 10.77 0.03 -16.33
N LEU A 186 9.81 -0.88 -16.22
CA LEU A 186 9.30 -1.43 -14.97
C LEU A 186 9.89 -2.81 -14.77
N GLN A 187 10.64 -3.00 -13.70
CA GLN A 187 11.22 -4.28 -13.30
C GLN A 187 10.51 -4.76 -12.04
N GLY A 188 10.42 -6.06 -11.83
CA GLY A 188 9.78 -6.63 -10.65
C GLY A 188 10.13 -8.08 -10.46
N LYS A 189 9.83 -8.61 -9.27
CA LYS A 189 10.07 -10.01 -8.91
C LYS A 189 8.78 -10.82 -8.96
N VAL A 190 8.84 -11.99 -9.57
CA VAL A 190 7.79 -13.01 -9.58
C VAL A 190 8.41 -14.27 -9.01
N GLU A 191 8.00 -14.64 -7.80
CA GLU A 191 8.65 -15.73 -7.06
C GLU A 191 10.18 -15.51 -6.96
N ALA A 192 10.97 -16.30 -7.69
CA ALA A 192 12.43 -16.22 -7.76
C ALA A 192 12.96 -15.51 -9.02
N GLU A 193 12.09 -15.15 -9.97
CA GLU A 193 12.46 -14.61 -11.28
C GLU A 193 12.23 -13.10 -11.37
N TRP A 194 13.02 -12.43 -12.22
CA TRP A 194 12.84 -11.03 -12.54
C TRP A 194 12.08 -10.87 -13.85
N ILE A 195 11.04 -10.04 -13.83
CA ILE A 195 10.34 -9.60 -15.04
C ILE A 195 10.74 -8.16 -15.38
N ASN A 196 10.76 -7.86 -16.68
CA ASN A 196 11.03 -6.53 -17.20
C ASN A 196 9.96 -6.17 -18.22
N ILE A 197 9.31 -5.03 -18.01
CA ILE A 197 8.31 -4.46 -18.90
C ILE A 197 8.88 -3.14 -19.42
N SER A 198 9.11 -3.05 -20.73
CA SER A 198 9.59 -1.84 -21.37
C SER A 198 8.50 -1.25 -22.26
N GLN A 199 8.26 0.05 -22.12
CA GLN A 199 7.22 0.77 -22.84
C GLN A 199 7.70 2.18 -23.23
N THR A 200 7.65 2.49 -24.52
CA THR A 200 7.82 3.87 -25.01
C THR A 200 6.49 4.63 -24.90
N ILE A 201 6.49 5.72 -24.15
CA ILE A 201 5.37 6.68 -24.06
C ILE A 201 5.64 7.86 -24.98
N ASN A 202 4.71 8.15 -25.89
CA ASN A 202 4.79 9.32 -26.77
C ASN A 202 4.00 10.50 -26.19
N LEU A 203 4.71 11.51 -25.69
CA LEU A 203 4.09 12.70 -25.10
C LEU A 203 3.73 13.80 -26.12
N ARG A 204 4.00 13.63 -27.42
CA ARG A 204 3.60 14.62 -28.44
C ARG A 204 2.09 14.77 -28.55
N GLN A 205 1.34 13.73 -28.16
CA GLN A 205 -0.12 13.72 -28.13
C GLN A 205 -0.67 13.92 -26.71
N ALA A 206 0.17 14.31 -25.75
CA ALA A 206 -0.27 14.56 -24.39
C ALA A 206 -1.33 15.67 -24.36
N LYS A 207 -2.38 15.45 -23.57
CA LYS A 207 -3.42 16.44 -23.33
C LYS A 207 -3.08 17.24 -22.07
N PRO A 208 -3.54 18.50 -21.95
CA PRO A 208 -3.51 19.20 -20.68
C PRO A 208 -4.16 18.37 -19.58
N GLY A 209 -3.47 18.25 -18.44
CA GLY A 209 -4.03 17.60 -17.26
C GLY A 209 -5.22 18.39 -16.70
N ASP A 210 -6.19 17.68 -16.13
CA ASP A 210 -7.29 18.31 -15.41
C ASP A 210 -6.89 18.69 -13.98
N ARG A 211 -7.82 19.34 -13.27
CA ARG A 211 -7.62 19.73 -11.87
C ARG A 211 -7.51 18.52 -10.94
N GLU A 212 -8.07 17.38 -11.31
CA GLU A 212 -8.05 16.17 -10.50
C GLU A 212 -6.66 15.54 -10.53
N LEU A 213 -6.05 15.42 -11.72
CA LEU A 213 -4.67 14.97 -11.89
C LEU A 213 -3.71 15.84 -11.11
N LEU A 214 -3.85 17.16 -11.18
CA LEU A 214 -3.02 18.08 -10.40
C LEU A 214 -3.13 17.84 -8.89
N ARG A 215 -4.35 17.65 -8.37
CA ARG A 215 -4.59 17.36 -6.95
C ARG A 215 -3.98 16.02 -6.55
N THR A 216 -4.16 14.98 -7.36
CA THR A 216 -3.57 13.66 -7.11
C THR A 216 -2.06 13.74 -7.02
N CYS A 217 -1.41 14.40 -7.99
CA CYS A 217 0.04 14.60 -7.99
C CYS A 217 0.52 15.35 -6.73
N GLN A 218 -0.17 16.43 -6.34
CA GLN A 218 0.16 17.18 -5.11
C GLN A 218 -0.02 16.35 -3.84
N THR A 219 -1.07 15.53 -3.76
CA THR A 219 -1.29 14.64 -2.63
C THR A 219 -0.22 13.57 -2.55
N LEU A 220 0.18 12.99 -3.68
CA LEU A 220 1.27 12.00 -3.74
C LEU A 220 2.61 12.63 -3.32
N GLU A 221 2.94 13.81 -3.82
CA GLU A 221 4.18 14.52 -3.46
C GLU A 221 4.23 14.79 -1.94
N LYS A 222 3.12 15.22 -1.34
CA LYS A 222 3.02 15.39 0.13
C LYS A 222 3.19 14.08 0.89
N LYS A 223 2.61 12.99 0.41
CA LYS A 223 2.76 11.65 1.02
C LYS A 223 4.23 11.21 0.98
N LEU A 224 4.88 11.32 -0.18
CA LEU A 224 6.28 10.92 -0.35
C LEU A 224 7.22 11.68 0.60
N ASN A 225 6.96 12.97 0.80
CA ASN A 225 7.83 13.83 1.60
C ASN A 225 7.49 13.85 3.09
N TYR A 226 6.45 13.12 3.51
CA TYR A 226 5.94 13.16 4.88
C TYR A 226 7.00 12.88 5.96
N PHE A 227 7.89 11.93 5.73
CA PHE A 227 8.98 11.61 6.68
C PHE A 227 10.24 12.46 6.46
N THR A 228 10.47 12.97 5.24
CA THR A 228 11.69 13.75 4.95
C THR A 228 11.63 15.19 5.47
N ASP A 229 10.43 15.77 5.56
CA ASP A 229 10.26 17.16 5.98
C ASP A 229 10.41 17.35 7.51
N LYS A 230 10.28 16.27 8.29
CA LYS A 230 10.38 16.33 9.75
C LYS A 230 11.80 16.03 10.26
N ASP A 231 12.47 15.04 9.66
CA ASP A 231 13.85 14.68 10.01
C ASP A 231 14.83 15.86 9.78
N ASN A 232 14.56 16.76 8.83
CA ASN A 232 15.37 17.96 8.59
C ASN A 232 15.10 19.13 9.56
N ASN A 233 13.98 19.13 10.28
CA ASN A 233 13.62 20.19 11.24
C ASN A 233 14.07 19.87 12.68
N ASP A 234 14.42 18.62 12.96
CA ASP A 234 14.94 18.20 14.27
C ASP A 234 16.49 18.28 14.34
N GLU A 235 17.16 18.65 13.25
CA GLU A 235 18.63 18.86 13.16
C GLU A 235 19.07 20.34 13.23
N THR A 236 18.16 21.27 13.53
CA THR A 236 18.44 22.73 13.72
C THR A 236 17.98 23.23 15.07
#